data_AF-A0A7Z9WFP8-F1
#
_entry.id   AF-A0A7Z9WFP8-F1
#
_cell.length_a   1.000
_cell.length_b   1.000
_cell.length_c   1.000
_cell.angle_alpha   90.00
_cell.angle_beta   90.00
_cell.angle_gamma   90.00
#
_symmetry.space_group_name_H-M   'P 1'
#
loop_
_entity.id
_entity.type
_entity.pdbx_description
1 polymer ?
#
loop_
_entity_poly.entity_id
_entity_poly.type
_entity_poly.pdbx_seq_one_letter_code
_entity_poly.pdbx_strand_id
1 'polypeptide(L)'
;MNLNRLAEPPRCPFCGTLIDRPRELKTRKLSEFPLGSCKCGAIYAYDVTGHNIGAAMVEALVFACNGDWDLAWQLSSGEDYQDARIERYDDITHQVIPGGSLEGRRVWGVLLFVKLHEEIQEVTQPGVEAKLAQATPIPPPQVKRWKSFSKREVQKLVEENRLQELIDMAKQDTRVIMVLHRLLYSADEQMRWQAVEMLGKVAGEIADIRPRSISDLIRRLLYSCTDSAASSWGALEAIGEIISIRPDMFGGFTPPLLSFLEDDTSRMGVLWAVGRIGKTRPDLVRKTIPHLISFLNDPEPSIRGHAAWALGMISVAETKEELKKLRNDHHAITIYENEKLQKKTVGFIARESIEKIG
;
A
#
# COMPACT_ATOMS: atom_id res chain seq x y z
N MET A 1 6.00 -40.41 12.64
CA MET A 1 6.77 -39.97 13.82
C MET A 1 6.55 -38.49 14.03
N ASN A 2 5.60 -38.12 14.90
CA ASN A 2 5.33 -36.73 15.28
C ASN A 2 6.32 -36.31 16.37
N LEU A 3 7.44 -35.72 15.99
CA LEU A 3 8.23 -34.91 16.90
C LEU A 3 7.55 -33.54 16.96
N ASN A 4 6.76 -33.29 18.00
CA ASN A 4 6.45 -31.93 18.46
C ASN A 4 7.78 -31.26 18.83
N ARG A 5 8.52 -30.75 17.84
CA ARG A 5 9.65 -29.88 18.11
C ARG A 5 9.08 -28.59 18.68
N LEU A 6 9.44 -28.32 19.94
CA LEU A 6 9.06 -27.11 20.67
C LEU A 6 9.59 -25.88 19.91
N ALA A 7 8.97 -24.72 20.16
CA ALA A 7 9.50 -23.47 19.64
C ALA A 7 10.92 -23.24 20.17
N GLU A 8 11.86 -22.90 19.29
CA GLU A 8 13.28 -22.78 19.62
C GLU A 8 13.77 -21.37 19.34
N PRO A 9 14.66 -20.81 20.17
CA PRO A 9 15.24 -19.51 19.87
C PRO A 9 16.14 -19.60 18.61
N PRO A 10 16.14 -18.59 17.73
CA PRO A 10 16.91 -18.64 16.49
C PRO A 10 18.42 -18.65 16.78
N ARG A 11 19.14 -19.47 16.03
CA ARG A 11 20.59 -19.62 16.13
C ARG A 11 21.24 -19.37 14.78
N CYS A 12 22.39 -18.71 14.77
CA CYS A 12 23.15 -18.50 13.57
C CYS A 12 23.56 -19.87 12.98
N PRO A 13 23.27 -20.14 11.69
CA PRO A 13 23.59 -21.42 11.06
C PRO A 13 25.09 -21.68 10.94
N PHE A 14 25.93 -20.63 10.99
CA PHE A 14 27.38 -20.75 10.84
C PHE A 14 28.14 -21.00 12.14
N CYS A 15 27.66 -20.51 13.28
CA CYS A 15 28.37 -20.62 14.56
C CYS A 15 27.51 -21.11 15.74
N GLY A 16 26.22 -21.37 15.54
CA GLY A 16 25.31 -21.92 16.54
C GLY A 16 24.93 -20.98 17.69
N THR A 17 25.47 -19.76 17.72
CA THR A 17 25.13 -18.77 18.75
C THR A 17 23.72 -18.23 18.54
N LEU A 18 23.06 -17.86 19.64
CA LEU A 18 21.81 -17.11 19.58
C LEU A 18 22.04 -15.80 18.85
N ILE A 19 21.09 -15.43 18.00
CA ILE A 19 21.08 -14.14 17.29
C ILE A 19 20.15 -13.16 18.01
N ASP A 20 20.36 -11.87 17.77
CA ASP A 20 19.43 -10.84 18.18
C ASP A 20 18.27 -10.71 17.17
N ARG A 21 17.26 -9.91 17.53
CA ARG A 21 16.19 -9.54 16.60
C ARG A 21 16.73 -8.69 15.45
N PRO A 22 16.26 -8.90 14.21
CA PRO A 22 16.47 -7.97 13.11
C PRO A 22 16.01 -6.55 13.47
N ARG A 23 16.68 -5.53 12.92
CA ARG A 23 16.47 -4.11 13.18
C ARG A 23 16.22 -3.36 11.88
N GLU A 24 15.52 -2.24 11.96
CA GLU A 24 15.35 -1.32 10.81
C GLU A 24 16.52 -0.34 10.75
N LEU A 25 17.14 -0.22 9.57
CA LEU A 25 18.18 0.76 9.31
C LEU A 25 17.56 2.11 8.96
N LYS A 26 18.00 3.18 9.64
CA LYS A 26 17.72 4.57 9.25
C LYS A 26 18.71 5.03 8.19
N THR A 27 18.61 4.53 6.98
CA THR A 27 19.43 4.97 5.83
C THR A 27 18.65 5.95 4.94
N ARG A 28 19.36 6.79 4.16
CA ARG A 28 18.75 7.73 3.18
C ARG A 28 17.90 7.03 2.11
N LYS A 29 18.20 5.76 1.82
CA LYS A 29 17.34 4.82 1.08
C LYS A 29 16.63 3.95 2.13
N LEU A 30 15.31 3.79 2.04
CA LEU A 30 14.58 2.84 2.87
C LEU A 30 15.11 1.42 2.57
N SER A 31 15.73 0.74 3.54
CA SER A 31 16.08 -0.68 3.41
C SER A 31 14.80 -1.51 3.35
N GLU A 32 14.67 -2.40 2.37
CA GLU A 32 13.43 -3.15 2.12
C GLU A 32 13.13 -4.19 3.21
N PHE A 33 14.16 -4.70 3.88
CA PHE A 33 14.07 -5.78 4.86
C PHE A 33 14.77 -5.44 6.18
N PRO A 34 14.21 -5.80 7.35
CA PRO A 34 14.95 -5.75 8.61
C PRO A 34 16.23 -6.59 8.57
N LEU A 35 17.32 -6.05 9.13
CA LEU A 35 18.65 -6.64 9.08
C LEU A 35 19.25 -6.84 10.47
N GLY A 36 20.17 -7.77 10.62
CA GLY A 36 20.99 -7.90 11.81
C GLY A 36 22.31 -8.60 11.52
N SER A 37 23.16 -8.67 12.54
CA SER A 37 24.43 -9.38 12.46
C SER A 37 24.58 -10.38 13.61
N CYS A 38 25.41 -11.37 13.34
CA CYS A 38 25.91 -12.32 14.31
C CYS A 38 27.35 -11.95 14.69
N LYS A 39 27.78 -12.38 15.88
CA LYS A 39 29.13 -12.20 16.41
C LYS A 39 30.22 -12.83 15.54
N CYS A 40 29.86 -13.81 14.71
CA CYS A 40 30.77 -14.45 13.75
C CYS A 40 30.90 -13.69 12.41
N GLY A 41 30.29 -12.50 12.30
CA GLY A 41 30.28 -11.68 11.09
C GLY A 41 29.15 -11.96 10.10
N ALA A 42 28.37 -13.02 10.33
CA ALA A 42 27.24 -13.32 9.46
C ALA A 42 26.15 -12.23 9.56
N ILE A 43 25.67 -11.79 8.42
CA ILE A 43 24.54 -10.86 8.28
C ILE A 43 23.27 -11.66 8.03
N TYR A 44 22.13 -11.19 8.54
CA TYR A 44 20.83 -11.76 8.20
C TYR A 44 19.77 -10.72 7.88
N ALA A 45 18.95 -11.00 6.87
CA ALA A 45 17.75 -10.25 6.51
C ALA A 45 16.48 -11.05 6.85
N TYR A 46 15.42 -10.35 7.25
CA TYR A 46 14.13 -10.94 7.59
C TYR A 46 13.06 -10.60 6.55
N ASP A 47 12.46 -11.63 5.95
CA ASP A 47 11.23 -11.51 5.16
C ASP A 47 10.04 -12.06 5.94
N VAL A 48 9.10 -11.18 6.27
CA VAL A 48 7.86 -11.52 6.99
C VAL A 48 6.94 -12.46 6.21
N THR A 49 7.00 -12.38 4.88
CA THR A 49 6.09 -13.14 4.00
C THR A 49 6.61 -14.52 3.65
N GLY A 50 7.94 -14.69 3.66
CA GLY A 50 8.63 -15.87 3.13
C GLY A 50 8.56 -16.01 1.59
N HIS A 51 8.03 -15.01 0.87
CA HIS A 51 7.87 -15.05 -0.58
C HIS A 51 8.88 -14.16 -1.33
N ASN A 52 9.55 -13.24 -0.64
CA ASN A 52 10.51 -12.28 -1.21
C ASN A 52 11.97 -12.68 -0.94
N ILE A 53 12.23 -13.99 -0.92
CA ILE A 53 13.53 -14.57 -0.52
C ILE A 53 14.69 -14.02 -1.34
N GLY A 54 14.52 -13.87 -2.66
CA GLY A 54 15.57 -13.36 -3.55
C GLY A 54 15.96 -11.92 -3.21
N ALA A 55 14.99 -11.02 -3.05
CA ALA A 55 15.23 -9.62 -2.71
C ALA A 55 15.88 -9.49 -1.33
N ALA A 56 15.42 -10.26 -0.34
CA ALA A 56 15.99 -10.28 1.00
C ALA A 56 17.43 -10.84 1.02
N MET A 57 17.76 -11.82 0.17
CA MET A 57 19.12 -12.32 0.01
C MET A 57 20.06 -11.24 -0.55
N VAL A 58 19.64 -10.57 -1.62
CA VAL A 58 20.42 -9.47 -2.22
C VAL A 58 20.64 -8.36 -1.19
N GLU A 59 19.61 -7.98 -0.44
CA GLU A 59 19.74 -6.97 0.62
C GLU A 59 20.76 -7.41 1.69
N ALA A 60 20.72 -8.67 2.14
CA ALA A 60 21.69 -9.19 3.12
C ALA A 60 23.12 -9.19 2.57
N LEU A 61 23.31 -9.59 1.30
CA LEU A 61 24.62 -9.65 0.64
C LEU A 61 25.22 -8.25 0.44
N VAL A 62 24.44 -7.33 -0.09
CA VAL A 62 24.84 -5.93 -0.26
C VAL A 62 25.16 -5.31 1.10
N PHE A 63 24.36 -5.58 2.12
CA PHE A 63 24.64 -5.09 3.46
C PHE A 63 25.94 -5.67 4.03
N ALA A 64 26.20 -6.97 3.85
CA ALA A 64 27.46 -7.60 4.23
C ALA A 64 28.67 -6.99 3.50
N CYS A 65 28.48 -6.53 2.26
CA CYS A 65 29.46 -5.76 1.48
C CYS A 65 29.53 -4.29 1.89
N ASN A 66 29.06 -3.92 3.08
CA ASN A 66 28.98 -2.54 3.56
C ASN A 66 28.26 -1.60 2.57
N GLY A 67 27.21 -2.08 1.91
CA GLY A 67 26.42 -1.31 0.94
C GLY A 67 27.08 -1.12 -0.43
N ASP A 68 28.20 -1.79 -0.70
CA ASP A 68 28.85 -1.83 -2.00
C ASP A 68 28.14 -2.84 -2.92
N TRP A 69 27.42 -2.32 -3.91
CA TRP A 69 26.67 -3.11 -4.87
C TRP A 69 27.57 -3.77 -5.91
N ASP A 70 28.67 -3.11 -6.28
CA ASP A 70 29.57 -3.61 -7.31
C ASP A 70 30.35 -4.80 -6.76
N LEU A 71 30.82 -4.69 -5.51
CA LEU A 71 31.42 -5.82 -4.80
C LEU A 71 30.42 -6.97 -4.67
N ALA A 72 29.21 -6.71 -4.16
CA ALA A 72 28.19 -7.75 -3.95
C ALA A 72 27.86 -8.54 -5.22
N TRP A 73 27.84 -7.90 -6.39
CA TRP A 73 27.58 -8.56 -7.68
C TRP A 73 28.76 -9.35 -8.24
N GLN A 74 29.97 -9.10 -7.75
CA GLN A 74 31.16 -9.87 -8.13
C GLN A 74 31.32 -11.14 -7.29
N LEU A 75 30.66 -11.23 -6.13
CA LEU A 75 30.79 -12.36 -5.24
C LEU A 75 29.93 -13.54 -5.66
N SER A 76 30.47 -14.75 -5.54
CA SER A 76 29.81 -16.01 -5.85
C SER A 76 29.51 -16.83 -4.58
N SER A 77 28.29 -17.38 -4.48
CA SER A 77 27.93 -18.27 -3.36
C SER A 77 28.76 -19.56 -3.38
N GLY A 78 29.24 -19.97 -2.22
CA GLY A 78 30.12 -21.12 -2.02
C GLY A 78 31.60 -20.84 -2.23
N GLU A 79 31.95 -19.76 -2.93
CA GLU A 79 33.33 -19.33 -3.18
C GLU A 79 33.70 -18.13 -2.30
N ASP A 80 33.00 -17.00 -2.49
CA ASP A 80 33.29 -15.74 -1.79
C ASP A 80 32.44 -15.53 -0.53
N TYR A 81 31.29 -16.20 -0.46
CA TYR A 81 30.42 -16.16 0.71
C TYR A 81 29.63 -17.45 0.85
N GLN A 82 29.18 -17.72 2.07
CA GLN A 82 28.24 -18.79 2.36
C GLN A 82 26.87 -18.19 2.69
N ASP A 83 25.81 -18.85 2.24
CA ASP A 83 24.44 -18.50 2.60
C ASP A 83 23.72 -19.64 3.32
N ALA A 84 22.72 -19.26 4.11
CA ALA A 84 21.86 -20.20 4.82
C ALA A 84 20.51 -19.56 5.11
N ARG A 85 19.52 -20.36 5.48
CA ARG A 85 18.21 -19.82 5.85
C ARG A 85 17.58 -20.53 7.03
N ILE A 86 16.79 -19.79 7.79
CA ILE A 86 15.91 -20.29 8.84
C ILE A 86 14.49 -19.97 8.44
N GLU A 87 13.70 -21.00 8.17
CA GLU A 87 12.28 -20.87 7.86
C GLU A 87 11.43 -20.91 9.12
N ARG A 88 10.20 -20.41 9.02
CA ARG A 88 9.21 -20.40 10.11
C ARG A 88 9.71 -19.63 11.33
N TYR A 89 10.51 -18.59 11.08
CA TYR A 89 10.91 -17.64 12.08
C TYR A 89 9.77 -16.67 12.37
N ASP A 90 9.46 -16.53 13.65
CA ASP A 90 8.47 -15.64 14.17
C ASP A 90 9.12 -14.39 14.78
N ASP A 91 8.85 -13.23 14.19
CA ASP A 91 9.33 -11.94 14.67
C ASP A 91 8.66 -11.52 15.98
N ILE A 92 7.45 -12.01 16.26
CA ILE A 92 6.71 -11.69 17.47
C ILE A 92 7.41 -12.28 18.69
N THR A 93 7.52 -13.60 18.77
CA THR A 93 8.12 -14.29 19.93
C THR A 93 9.64 -14.40 19.82
N HIS A 94 10.21 -14.07 18.65
CA HIS A 94 11.63 -14.30 18.33
C HIS A 94 12.00 -15.77 18.51
N GLN A 95 11.25 -16.63 17.84
CA GLN A 95 11.43 -18.08 17.87
C GLN A 95 11.24 -18.68 16.48
N VAL A 96 11.89 -19.79 16.24
CA VAL A 96 11.63 -20.67 15.10
C VAL A 96 10.52 -21.63 15.51
N ILE A 97 9.48 -21.72 14.68
CA ILE A 97 8.27 -22.51 14.94
C ILE A 97 8.22 -23.68 13.96
N PRO A 98 8.72 -24.87 14.34
CA PRO A 98 8.75 -26.03 13.46
C PRO A 98 7.37 -26.43 12.94
N GLY A 99 6.31 -26.22 13.73
CA GLY A 99 4.93 -26.50 13.29
C GLY A 99 4.38 -25.55 12.23
N GLY A 100 5.07 -24.44 11.91
CA GLY A 100 4.61 -23.42 10.96
C GLY A 100 3.33 -22.69 11.38
N SER A 101 2.85 -22.94 12.60
CA SER A 101 1.68 -22.33 13.19
C SER A 101 1.91 -22.18 14.69
N LEU A 102 1.62 -20.99 15.22
CA LEU A 102 1.68 -20.68 16.64
C LEU A 102 0.42 -19.92 17.01
N GLU A 103 -0.29 -20.35 18.05
CA GLU A 103 -1.51 -19.66 18.54
C GLU A 103 -2.56 -19.34 17.45
N GLY A 104 -2.72 -20.22 16.45
CA GLY A 104 -3.73 -20.09 15.38
C GLY A 104 -3.33 -19.18 14.21
N ARG A 105 -2.14 -18.57 14.23
CA ARG A 105 -1.55 -17.87 13.08
C ARG A 105 -0.47 -18.73 12.42
N ARG A 106 -0.39 -18.66 11.10
CA ARG A 106 0.70 -19.28 10.33
C ARG A 106 1.98 -18.44 10.43
N VAL A 107 3.11 -19.11 10.56
CA VAL A 107 4.44 -18.51 10.64
C VAL A 107 5.20 -18.83 9.37
N TRP A 108 5.30 -17.85 8.49
CA TRP A 108 5.97 -17.96 7.18
C TRP A 108 7.32 -17.28 7.13
N GLY A 109 7.67 -16.51 8.17
CA GLY A 109 8.85 -15.67 8.17
C GLY A 109 10.13 -16.45 7.92
N VAL A 110 11.04 -15.84 7.17
CA VAL A 110 12.34 -16.43 6.82
C VAL A 110 13.45 -15.46 7.20
N LEU A 111 14.47 -15.98 7.89
CA LEU A 111 15.75 -15.30 8.05
C LEU A 111 16.74 -15.85 7.02
N LEU A 112 17.30 -14.98 6.21
CA LEU A 112 18.32 -15.32 5.22
C LEU A 112 19.66 -14.81 5.71
N PHE A 113 20.65 -15.69 5.74
CA PHE A 113 21.97 -15.41 6.27
C PHE A 113 22.98 -15.37 5.13
N VAL A 114 23.93 -14.44 5.23
CA VAL A 114 25.11 -14.34 4.39
C VAL A 114 26.33 -14.20 5.29
N LYS A 115 27.38 -14.98 5.04
CA LYS A 115 28.68 -14.83 5.70
C LYS A 115 29.76 -14.77 4.63
N LEU A 116 30.43 -13.62 4.53
CA LEU A 116 31.53 -13.43 3.60
C LEU A 116 32.75 -14.26 4.02
N HIS A 117 33.61 -14.58 3.06
CA HIS A 117 34.93 -15.14 3.35
C HIS A 117 35.77 -14.13 4.15
N GLU A 118 36.71 -14.63 4.96
CA GLU A 118 37.42 -13.87 6.00
C GLU A 118 38.09 -12.59 5.46
N GLU A 119 38.79 -12.70 4.32
CA GLU A 119 39.50 -11.58 3.67
C GLU A 119 38.57 -10.41 3.30
N ILE A 120 37.38 -10.72 2.77
CA ILE A 120 36.39 -9.70 2.38
C ILE A 120 35.72 -9.15 3.64
N GLN A 121 35.40 -10.03 4.58
CA GLN A 121 34.73 -9.66 5.83
C GLN A 121 35.57 -8.70 6.67
N GLU A 122 36.90 -8.90 6.77
CA GLU A 122 37.80 -8.01 7.52
C GLU A 122 37.71 -6.55 7.03
N VAL A 123 37.54 -6.36 5.72
CA VAL A 123 37.44 -5.02 5.11
C VAL A 123 36.06 -4.41 5.30
N THR A 124 34.99 -5.20 5.20
CA THR A 124 33.61 -4.67 5.20
C THR A 124 33.03 -4.53 6.60
N GLN A 125 33.40 -5.42 7.53
CA GLN A 125 32.82 -5.54 8.88
C GLN A 125 32.78 -4.24 9.68
N PRO A 126 33.84 -3.40 9.73
CA PRO A 126 33.79 -2.16 10.51
C PRO A 126 32.68 -1.20 10.05
N GLY A 127 32.44 -1.12 8.74
CA GLY A 127 31.39 -0.28 8.18
C GLY A 127 29.98 -0.82 8.44
N VAL A 128 29.84 -2.15 8.42
CA VAL A 128 28.59 -2.84 8.75
C VAL A 128 28.21 -2.60 10.21
N GLU A 129 29.16 -2.75 11.14
CA GLU A 129 28.93 -2.52 12.58
C GLU A 129 28.52 -1.06 12.85
N ALA A 130 29.16 -0.09 12.20
CA ALA A 130 28.81 1.33 12.32
C ALA A 130 27.37 1.62 11.85
N LYS A 131 26.90 0.95 10.80
CA LYS A 131 25.52 1.08 10.30
C LYS A 131 24.50 0.43 11.24
N LEU A 132 24.83 -0.73 11.80
CA LEU A 132 23.97 -1.42 12.76
C LEU A 132 23.86 -0.68 14.10
N ALA A 133 24.92 0.02 14.52
CA ALA A 133 24.88 0.88 15.70
C ALA A 133 23.87 2.04 15.57
N GLN A 134 23.57 2.47 14.34
CA GLN A 134 22.56 3.49 14.02
C GLN A 134 21.16 2.91 13.76
N ALA A 135 21.01 1.59 13.77
CA ALA A 135 19.75 0.91 13.53
C ALA A 135 18.79 1.10 14.71
N THR A 136 17.52 1.40 14.42
CA THR A 136 16.49 1.43 15.45
C THR A 136 15.94 0.03 15.69
N PRO A 137 15.81 -0.41 16.96
CA PRO A 137 15.12 -1.65 17.27
C PRO A 137 13.71 -1.62 16.69
N ILE A 138 13.29 -2.71 16.05
CA ILE A 138 11.88 -2.90 15.74
C ILE A 138 11.19 -3.18 17.06
N PRO A 139 10.27 -2.32 17.54
CA PRO A 139 9.49 -2.65 18.72
C PRO A 139 8.80 -4.00 18.44
N PRO A 140 8.87 -4.98 19.38
CA PRO A 140 8.22 -6.26 19.17
C PRO A 140 6.75 -5.99 18.77
N PRO A 141 6.25 -6.62 17.71
CA PRO A 141 4.84 -6.45 17.36
C PRO A 141 4.03 -6.77 18.61
N GLN A 142 3.28 -5.79 19.10
CA GLN A 142 2.43 -6.01 20.27
C GLN A 142 1.29 -6.94 19.86
N VAL A 143 1.51 -8.24 19.98
CA VAL A 143 0.42 -9.21 19.91
C VAL A 143 -0.31 -9.12 21.23
N LYS A 144 -1.24 -8.17 21.33
CA LYS A 144 -2.39 -8.48 22.17
C LYS A 144 -3.11 -9.62 21.42
N ARG A 145 -3.62 -10.61 22.15
CA ARG A 145 -4.58 -11.57 21.60
C ARG A 145 -5.76 -10.76 21.06
N TRP A 146 -5.79 -10.53 19.76
CA TRP A 146 -6.87 -9.77 19.17
C TRP A 146 -8.02 -10.71 18.91
N LYS A 147 -9.22 -10.29 19.32
CA LYS A 147 -10.44 -10.94 18.87
C LYS A 147 -10.34 -11.01 17.35
N SER A 148 -10.29 -12.23 16.83
CA SER A 148 -10.41 -12.48 15.39
C SER A 148 -11.66 -11.75 14.91
N PHE A 149 -11.49 -10.66 14.18
CA PHE A 149 -12.63 -9.99 13.59
C PHE A 149 -13.15 -10.83 12.42
N SER A 150 -14.46 -10.81 12.23
CA SER A 150 -15.05 -11.47 11.06
C SER A 150 -15.12 -10.51 9.88
N LYS A 151 -15.15 -11.03 8.64
CA LYS A 151 -15.40 -10.18 7.46
C LYS A 151 -16.75 -9.45 7.57
N ARG A 152 -17.74 -10.09 8.18
CA ARG A 152 -19.07 -9.52 8.45
C ARG A 152 -19.01 -8.35 9.43
N GLU A 153 -18.10 -8.41 10.40
CA GLU A 153 -17.91 -7.33 11.36
C GLU A 153 -17.34 -6.09 10.67
N VAL A 154 -16.30 -6.23 9.85
CA VAL A 154 -15.77 -5.12 9.06
C VAL A 154 -16.84 -4.55 8.13
N GLN A 155 -17.59 -5.42 7.44
CA GLN A 155 -18.68 -4.98 6.57
C GLN A 155 -19.74 -4.19 7.35
N LYS A 156 -20.16 -4.67 8.52
CA LYS A 156 -21.12 -3.98 9.38
C LYS A 156 -20.60 -2.60 9.83
N LEU A 157 -19.32 -2.50 10.17
CA LEU A 157 -18.72 -1.21 10.51
C LEU A 157 -18.71 -0.23 9.32
N VAL A 158 -18.54 -0.72 8.09
CA VAL A 158 -18.69 0.09 6.87
C VAL A 158 -20.14 0.54 6.69
N GLU A 159 -21.12 -0.36 6.83
CA GLU A 159 -22.56 -0.06 6.72
C GLU A 159 -23.00 0.99 7.75
N GLU A 160 -22.53 0.87 8.99
CA GLU A 160 -22.85 1.77 10.10
C GLU A 160 -21.97 3.03 10.15
N ASN A 161 -21.09 3.25 9.16
CA ASN A 161 -20.18 4.40 9.08
C ASN A 161 -19.27 4.55 10.32
N ARG A 162 -18.84 3.44 10.93
CA ARG A 162 -18.05 3.38 12.18
C ARG A 162 -16.55 3.50 11.91
N LEU A 163 -16.13 4.64 11.38
CA LEU A 163 -14.76 4.89 10.94
C LEU A 163 -13.71 4.69 12.05
N GLN A 164 -13.93 5.23 13.24
CA GLN A 164 -12.93 5.17 14.31
C GLN A 164 -12.63 3.73 14.73
N GLU A 165 -13.65 2.87 14.80
CA GLU A 165 -13.47 1.45 15.07
C GLU A 165 -12.71 0.74 13.97
N LEU A 166 -12.96 1.07 12.70
CA LEU A 166 -12.18 0.53 11.58
C LEU A 166 -10.71 0.95 11.65
N ILE A 167 -10.43 2.20 12.00
CA ILE A 167 -9.06 2.71 12.19
C ILE A 167 -8.39 1.97 13.35
N ASP A 168 -9.04 1.90 14.51
CA ASP A 168 -8.48 1.23 15.69
C ASP A 168 -8.23 -0.25 15.42
N MET A 169 -9.14 -0.90 14.70
CA MET A 169 -9.01 -2.28 14.26
C MET A 169 -7.89 -2.45 13.23
N ALA A 170 -7.68 -1.50 12.32
CA ALA A 170 -6.63 -1.57 11.29
C ALA A 170 -5.23 -1.21 11.83
N LYS A 171 -5.15 -0.28 12.81
CA LYS A 171 -3.89 0.06 13.52
C LYS A 171 -3.33 -1.17 14.20
N GLN A 172 -4.26 -1.93 14.76
CA GLN A 172 -4.04 -3.29 15.18
C GLN A 172 -3.71 -4.15 13.94
N ASP A 173 -4.68 -4.61 13.17
CA ASP A 173 -4.54 -5.63 12.15
C ASP A 173 -4.77 -5.10 10.72
N THR A 174 -3.71 -5.04 9.92
CA THR A 174 -3.78 -4.55 8.54
C THR A 174 -4.63 -5.42 7.61
N ARG A 175 -5.03 -6.64 8.01
CA ARG A 175 -5.99 -7.46 7.24
C ARG A 175 -7.35 -6.77 7.08
N VAL A 176 -7.69 -5.79 7.92
CA VAL A 176 -8.88 -4.94 7.72
C VAL A 176 -8.86 -4.28 6.35
N ILE A 177 -7.70 -3.78 5.92
CA ILE A 177 -7.50 -3.18 4.59
C ILE A 177 -7.81 -4.20 3.47
N MET A 178 -7.44 -5.47 3.65
CA MET A 178 -7.78 -6.52 2.67
C MET A 178 -9.28 -6.80 2.59
N VAL A 179 -10.01 -6.67 3.72
CA VAL A 179 -11.46 -6.83 3.73
C VAL A 179 -12.12 -5.62 3.07
N LEU A 180 -11.68 -4.40 3.37
CA LEU A 180 -12.15 -3.17 2.72
C LEU A 180 -11.91 -3.20 1.19
N HIS A 181 -10.70 -3.61 0.77
CA HIS A 181 -10.38 -3.82 -0.65
C HIS A 181 -11.34 -4.81 -1.32
N ARG A 182 -11.75 -5.89 -0.63
CA ARG A 182 -12.72 -6.85 -1.18
C ARG A 182 -14.12 -6.25 -1.33
N LEU A 183 -14.52 -5.34 -0.44
CA LEU A 183 -15.83 -4.70 -0.49
C LEU A 183 -15.98 -3.75 -1.69
N LEU A 184 -14.86 -3.33 -2.33
CA LEU A 184 -14.90 -2.61 -3.61
C LEU A 184 -15.59 -3.42 -4.72
N TYR A 185 -15.63 -4.75 -4.59
CA TYR A 185 -16.30 -5.65 -5.52
C TYR A 185 -17.67 -6.14 -5.02
N SER A 186 -18.27 -5.46 -4.04
CA SER A 186 -19.62 -5.77 -3.57
C SER A 186 -20.63 -5.66 -4.71
N ALA A 187 -21.66 -6.51 -4.71
CA ALA A 187 -22.78 -6.38 -5.65
C ALA A 187 -23.60 -5.11 -5.38
N ASP A 188 -23.70 -4.69 -4.12
CA ASP A 188 -24.34 -3.44 -3.71
C ASP A 188 -23.44 -2.24 -4.02
N GLU A 189 -23.92 -1.33 -4.86
CA GLU A 189 -23.22 -0.13 -5.28
C GLU A 189 -22.95 0.84 -4.11
N GLN A 190 -23.91 0.99 -3.19
CA GLN A 190 -23.73 1.87 -2.03
C GLN A 190 -22.60 1.34 -1.14
N MET A 191 -22.56 0.02 -0.92
CA MET A 191 -21.46 -0.63 -0.21
C MET A 191 -20.11 -0.42 -0.89
N ARG A 192 -20.02 -0.52 -2.23
CA ARG A 192 -18.77 -0.28 -2.95
C ARG A 192 -18.24 1.12 -2.67
N TRP A 193 -19.10 2.14 -2.75
CA TRP A 193 -18.70 3.52 -2.52
C TRP A 193 -18.37 3.83 -1.06
N GLN A 194 -19.10 3.27 -0.10
CA GLN A 194 -18.72 3.35 1.31
C GLN A 194 -17.38 2.67 1.57
N ALA A 195 -17.10 1.56 0.90
CA ALA A 195 -15.81 0.88 0.99
C ALA A 195 -14.66 1.70 0.39
N VAL A 196 -14.88 2.40 -0.74
CA VAL A 196 -13.91 3.36 -1.32
C VAL A 196 -13.51 4.41 -0.28
N GLU A 197 -14.51 5.05 0.33
CA GLU A 197 -14.28 6.12 1.29
C GLU A 197 -13.61 5.61 2.58
N MET A 198 -14.10 4.49 3.12
CA MET A 198 -13.54 3.86 4.32
C MET A 198 -12.11 3.38 4.09
N LEU A 199 -11.83 2.78 2.93
CA LEU A 199 -10.49 2.34 2.57
C LEU A 199 -9.54 3.53 2.49
N GLY A 200 -9.96 4.64 1.88
CA GLY A 200 -9.17 5.87 1.83
C GLY A 200 -8.86 6.42 3.22
N LYS A 201 -9.88 6.63 4.06
CA LYS A 201 -9.75 7.19 5.41
C LYS A 201 -8.89 6.29 6.31
N VAL A 202 -9.11 4.98 6.29
CA VAL A 202 -8.29 4.01 7.04
C VAL A 202 -6.86 3.98 6.50
N ALA A 203 -6.66 3.92 5.19
CA ALA A 203 -5.33 3.91 4.60
C ALA A 203 -4.53 5.18 4.95
N GLY A 204 -5.18 6.35 5.00
CA GLY A 204 -4.56 7.61 5.40
C GLY A 204 -3.98 7.58 6.81
N GLU A 205 -4.72 7.00 7.76
CA GLU A 205 -4.27 6.82 9.15
C GLU A 205 -3.20 5.74 9.29
N ILE A 206 -3.30 4.66 8.53
CA ILE A 206 -2.31 3.58 8.56
C ILE A 206 -1.02 4.01 7.85
N ALA A 207 -1.07 4.96 6.92
CA ALA A 207 0.11 5.46 6.23
C ALA A 207 1.16 6.07 7.18
N ASP A 208 0.75 6.64 8.32
CA ASP A 208 1.69 7.17 9.32
C ASP A 208 2.47 6.06 10.06
N ILE A 209 1.92 4.85 10.10
CA ILE A 209 2.50 3.71 10.81
C ILE A 209 3.22 2.76 9.83
N ARG A 210 2.58 2.49 8.68
CA ARG A 210 2.97 1.49 7.69
C ARG A 210 2.82 2.04 6.27
N PRO A 211 3.59 3.07 5.89
CA PRO A 211 3.45 3.74 4.59
C PRO A 211 3.67 2.80 3.39
N ARG A 212 4.61 1.86 3.52
CA ARG A 212 4.92 0.87 2.48
C ARG A 212 3.71 0.01 2.14
N SER A 213 2.99 -0.47 3.17
CA SER A 213 1.81 -1.32 2.97
C SER A 213 0.70 -0.61 2.17
N ILE A 214 0.59 0.72 2.31
CA ILE A 214 -0.36 1.53 1.54
C ILE A 214 0.14 1.78 0.11
N SER A 215 1.43 2.04 -0.08
CA SER A 215 2.01 2.10 -1.43
C SER A 215 1.81 0.79 -2.20
N ASP A 216 1.98 -0.35 -1.55
CA ASP A 216 1.76 -1.65 -2.17
C ASP A 216 0.28 -1.92 -2.45
N LEU A 217 -0.63 -1.41 -1.61
CA LEU A 217 -2.06 -1.42 -1.90
C LEU A 217 -2.36 -0.65 -3.18
N ILE A 218 -1.87 0.58 -3.31
CA ILE A 218 -2.09 1.41 -4.52
C ILE A 218 -1.53 0.71 -5.76
N ARG A 219 -0.32 0.15 -5.70
CA ARG A 219 0.27 -0.61 -6.82
C ARG A 219 -0.57 -1.82 -7.21
N ARG A 220 -1.08 -2.58 -6.25
CA ARG A 220 -1.96 -3.72 -6.52
C ARG A 220 -3.29 -3.30 -7.16
N LEU A 221 -3.89 -2.20 -6.68
CA LEU A 221 -5.11 -1.64 -7.27
C LEU A 221 -4.85 -1.20 -8.72
N LEU A 222 -3.78 -0.45 -8.98
CA LEU A 222 -3.40 -0.04 -10.35
C LEU A 222 -3.19 -1.25 -11.26
N TYR A 223 -2.45 -2.27 -10.79
CA TYR A 223 -2.22 -3.49 -11.55
C TYR A 223 -3.54 -4.22 -11.87
N SER A 224 -4.46 -4.29 -10.91
CA SER A 224 -5.77 -4.94 -11.13
C SER A 224 -6.61 -4.25 -12.22
N CYS A 225 -6.41 -2.95 -12.45
CA CYS A 225 -7.09 -2.20 -13.50
C CYS A 225 -6.51 -2.46 -14.90
N THR A 226 -5.29 -2.99 -15.00
CA THR A 226 -4.68 -3.33 -16.31
C THR A 226 -5.15 -4.67 -16.86
N ASP A 227 -5.73 -5.52 -16.02
CA ASP A 227 -6.25 -6.82 -16.42
C ASP A 227 -7.68 -6.66 -16.95
N SER A 228 -7.83 -6.67 -18.27
CA SER A 228 -9.12 -6.51 -18.95
C SER A 228 -10.15 -7.61 -18.60
N ALA A 229 -9.72 -8.72 -17.98
CA ALA A 229 -10.61 -9.77 -17.52
C ALA A 229 -11.17 -9.51 -16.10
N ALA A 230 -10.64 -8.54 -15.37
CA ALA A 230 -11.07 -8.19 -14.02
C ALA A 230 -12.01 -6.98 -14.02
N SER A 231 -13.17 -7.09 -13.36
CA SER A 231 -13.99 -5.92 -13.05
C SER A 231 -13.21 -5.03 -12.08
N SER A 232 -12.80 -3.83 -12.50
CA SER A 232 -11.98 -2.89 -11.71
C SER A 232 -12.79 -1.96 -10.80
N TRP A 233 -14.03 -2.33 -10.48
CA TRP A 233 -14.97 -1.46 -9.74
C TRP A 233 -14.38 -0.92 -8.44
N GLY A 234 -14.45 0.41 -8.27
CA GLY A 234 -14.02 1.09 -7.06
C GLY A 234 -12.51 1.18 -6.87
N ALA A 235 -11.68 0.53 -7.71
CA ALA A 235 -10.25 0.50 -7.51
C ALA A 235 -9.60 1.86 -7.78
N LEU A 236 -9.97 2.51 -8.90
CA LEU A 236 -9.44 3.81 -9.30
C LEU A 236 -9.96 4.92 -8.38
N GLU A 237 -11.21 4.81 -7.96
CA GLU A 237 -11.85 5.68 -6.97
C GLU A 237 -11.16 5.55 -5.61
N ALA A 238 -10.85 4.33 -5.16
CA ALA A 238 -10.10 4.10 -3.93
C ALA A 238 -8.68 4.67 -3.98
N ILE A 239 -7.97 4.51 -5.11
CA ILE A 239 -6.67 5.16 -5.30
C ILE A 239 -6.81 6.68 -5.21
N GLY A 240 -7.80 7.24 -5.91
CA GLY A 240 -8.13 8.67 -5.86
C GLY A 240 -8.38 9.17 -4.44
N GLU A 241 -9.18 8.44 -3.68
CA GLU A 241 -9.51 8.79 -2.31
C GLU A 241 -8.27 8.75 -1.40
N ILE A 242 -7.45 7.69 -1.48
CA ILE A 242 -6.19 7.58 -0.72
C ILE A 242 -5.26 8.77 -1.03
N ILE A 243 -5.08 9.10 -2.31
CA ILE A 243 -4.24 10.23 -2.74
C ILE A 243 -4.84 11.55 -2.24
N SER A 244 -6.16 11.72 -2.30
CA SER A 244 -6.82 12.96 -1.85
C SER A 244 -6.66 13.23 -0.35
N ILE A 245 -6.54 12.17 0.47
CA ILE A 245 -6.37 12.25 1.92
C ILE A 245 -4.89 12.47 2.29
N ARG A 246 -3.97 11.77 1.63
CA ARG A 246 -2.51 11.88 1.87
C ARG A 246 -1.74 12.23 0.60
N PRO A 247 -1.97 13.41 -0.01
CA PRO A 247 -1.29 13.78 -1.24
C PRO A 247 0.19 14.07 -1.04
N ASP A 248 0.60 14.41 0.18
CA ASP A 248 1.99 14.55 0.61
C ASP A 248 2.79 13.25 0.45
N MET A 249 2.14 12.10 0.68
CA MET A 249 2.78 10.79 0.60
C MET A 249 2.58 10.10 -0.74
N PHE A 250 1.37 10.22 -1.31
CA PHE A 250 0.95 9.38 -2.43
C PHE A 250 0.68 10.14 -3.73
N GLY A 251 0.90 11.46 -3.78
CA GLY A 251 0.72 12.26 -5.00
C GLY A 251 1.55 11.79 -6.20
N GLY A 252 2.65 11.07 -5.97
CA GLY A 252 3.45 10.44 -7.04
C GLY A 252 2.69 9.35 -7.83
N PHE A 253 1.59 8.83 -7.29
CA PHE A 253 0.72 7.86 -7.99
C PHE A 253 -0.34 8.53 -8.87
N THR A 254 -0.45 9.87 -8.88
CA THR A 254 -1.42 10.56 -9.73
C THR A 254 -1.17 10.32 -11.23
N PRO A 255 0.05 10.43 -11.80
CA PRO A 255 0.23 10.19 -13.24
C PRO A 255 -0.16 8.77 -13.70
N PRO A 256 0.21 7.68 -12.99
CA PRO A 256 -0.30 6.34 -13.30
C PRO A 256 -1.83 6.18 -13.17
N LEU A 257 -2.48 6.90 -12.25
CA LEU A 257 -3.95 6.91 -12.17
C LEU A 257 -4.56 7.60 -13.41
N LEU A 258 -3.97 8.71 -13.84
CA LEU A 258 -4.49 9.51 -14.96
C LEU A 258 -4.38 8.82 -16.31
N SER A 259 -3.47 7.86 -16.49
CA SER A 259 -3.37 7.11 -17.75
C SER A 259 -4.62 6.29 -18.06
N PHE A 260 -5.49 6.04 -17.07
CA PHE A 260 -6.76 5.35 -17.25
C PHE A 260 -7.90 6.26 -17.77
N LEU A 261 -7.68 7.56 -17.98
CA LEU A 261 -8.68 8.45 -18.59
C LEU A 261 -9.01 8.07 -20.05
N GLU A 262 -8.04 7.46 -20.74
CA GLU A 262 -8.18 6.99 -22.12
C GLU A 262 -9.03 5.72 -22.23
N ASP A 263 -9.14 4.93 -21.14
CA ASP A 263 -9.96 3.72 -21.12
C ASP A 263 -11.44 4.07 -20.84
N ASP A 264 -12.32 3.78 -21.80
CA ASP A 264 -13.76 4.07 -21.72
C ASP A 264 -14.39 3.49 -20.44
N THR A 265 -13.98 2.27 -20.04
CA THR A 265 -14.60 1.57 -18.90
C THR A 265 -14.16 2.14 -17.54
N SER A 266 -12.95 2.69 -17.49
CA SER A 266 -12.36 3.27 -16.28
C SER A 266 -12.61 4.76 -16.15
N ARG A 267 -12.88 5.45 -17.25
CA ARG A 267 -12.93 6.93 -17.33
C ARG A 267 -13.78 7.55 -16.24
N MET A 268 -14.98 7.03 -15.99
CA MET A 268 -15.88 7.56 -14.96
C MET A 268 -15.24 7.55 -13.56
N GLY A 269 -14.65 6.42 -13.15
CA GLY A 269 -13.99 6.29 -11.86
C GLY A 269 -12.77 7.21 -11.72
N VAL A 270 -12.00 7.39 -12.81
CA VAL A 270 -10.87 8.31 -12.83
C VAL A 270 -11.33 9.76 -12.74
N LEU A 271 -12.42 10.14 -13.41
CA LEU A 271 -12.98 11.50 -13.30
C LEU A 271 -13.40 11.83 -11.86
N TRP A 272 -14.04 10.87 -11.18
CA TRP A 272 -14.37 11.03 -9.77
C TRP A 272 -13.10 11.17 -8.90
N ALA A 273 -12.11 10.31 -9.11
CA ALA A 273 -10.82 10.37 -8.42
C ALA A 273 -10.10 11.71 -8.64
N VAL A 274 -10.12 12.24 -9.86
CA VAL A 274 -9.53 13.54 -10.22
C VAL A 274 -10.21 14.69 -9.49
N GLY A 275 -11.55 14.68 -9.40
CA GLY A 275 -12.28 15.68 -8.63
C GLY A 275 -11.93 15.65 -7.13
N ARG A 276 -11.79 14.46 -6.54
CA ARG A 276 -11.36 14.30 -5.14
C ARG A 276 -9.94 14.80 -4.89
N ILE A 277 -8.97 14.36 -5.70
CA ILE A 277 -7.58 14.81 -5.60
C ILE A 277 -7.51 16.32 -5.82
N GLY A 278 -8.20 16.82 -6.85
CA GLY A 278 -8.22 18.22 -7.23
C GLY A 278 -8.78 19.15 -6.17
N LYS A 279 -9.78 18.71 -5.40
CA LYS A 279 -10.31 19.46 -4.25
C LYS A 279 -9.22 19.76 -3.21
N THR A 280 -8.36 18.79 -2.93
CA THR A 280 -7.30 18.92 -1.90
C THR A 280 -6.01 19.51 -2.47
N ARG A 281 -5.62 19.09 -3.68
CA ARG A 281 -4.35 19.43 -4.35
C ARG A 281 -4.54 19.62 -5.86
N PRO A 282 -5.06 20.80 -6.28
CA PRO A 282 -5.29 21.11 -7.69
C PRO A 282 -4.04 20.98 -8.58
N ASP A 283 -2.85 21.20 -8.02
CA ASP A 283 -1.58 21.12 -8.73
C ASP A 283 -1.29 19.72 -9.30
N LEU A 284 -1.74 18.66 -8.65
CA LEU A 284 -1.53 17.28 -9.08
C LEU A 284 -2.33 16.91 -10.33
N VAL A 285 -3.46 17.59 -10.56
CA VAL A 285 -4.39 17.28 -11.67
C VAL A 285 -4.47 18.39 -12.71
N ARG A 286 -3.76 19.51 -12.54
CA ARG A 286 -3.85 20.68 -13.42
C ARG A 286 -3.69 20.36 -14.92
N LYS A 287 -2.83 19.39 -15.25
CA LYS A 287 -2.57 18.99 -16.65
C LYS A 287 -3.76 18.29 -17.32
N THR A 288 -4.73 17.78 -16.54
CA THR A 288 -5.91 17.08 -17.08
C THR A 288 -7.06 18.02 -17.40
N ILE A 289 -7.02 19.27 -16.95
CA ILE A 289 -8.10 20.26 -17.15
C ILE A 289 -8.56 20.33 -18.62
N PRO A 290 -7.67 20.41 -19.63
CA PRO A 290 -8.11 20.42 -21.04
C PRO A 290 -8.90 19.15 -21.43
N HIS A 291 -8.51 17.98 -20.92
CA HIS A 291 -9.21 16.71 -21.16
C HIS A 291 -10.58 16.71 -20.47
N LEU A 292 -10.65 17.19 -19.22
CA LEU A 292 -11.92 17.36 -18.50
C LEU A 292 -12.89 18.27 -19.28
N ILE A 293 -12.39 19.36 -19.86
CA ILE A 293 -13.21 20.25 -20.70
C ILE A 293 -13.72 19.52 -21.95
N SER A 294 -12.88 18.70 -22.62
CA SER A 294 -13.36 17.92 -23.77
C SER A 294 -14.46 16.92 -23.38
N PHE A 295 -14.37 16.31 -22.20
CA PHE A 295 -15.37 15.36 -21.70
C PHE A 295 -16.73 16.00 -21.36
N LEU A 296 -16.82 17.34 -21.29
CA LEU A 296 -18.12 18.02 -21.18
C LEU A 296 -19.00 17.82 -22.43
N ASN A 297 -18.43 17.41 -23.55
CA ASN A 297 -19.15 17.12 -24.80
C ASN A 297 -19.21 15.61 -25.12
N ASP A 298 -18.82 14.75 -24.19
CA ASP A 298 -18.85 13.29 -24.38
C ASP A 298 -20.29 12.80 -24.65
N PRO A 299 -20.51 11.84 -25.57
CA PRO A 299 -21.84 11.29 -25.82
C PRO A 299 -22.49 10.65 -24.58
N GLU A 300 -21.70 10.08 -23.67
CA GLU A 300 -22.18 9.41 -22.47
C GLU A 300 -22.50 10.42 -21.35
N PRO A 301 -23.76 10.54 -20.90
CA PRO A 301 -24.14 11.48 -19.85
C PRO A 301 -23.35 11.32 -18.54
N SER A 302 -23.00 10.08 -18.18
CA SER A 302 -22.20 9.81 -16.98
C SER A 302 -20.83 10.50 -17.05
N ILE A 303 -20.18 10.46 -18.21
CA ILE A 303 -18.87 11.09 -18.42
C ILE A 303 -19.00 12.62 -18.37
N ARG A 304 -19.99 13.20 -19.05
CA ARG A 304 -20.24 14.66 -19.00
C ARG A 304 -20.46 15.15 -17.58
N GLY A 305 -21.31 14.46 -16.81
CA GLY A 305 -21.63 14.84 -15.44
C GLY A 305 -20.44 14.71 -14.49
N HIS A 306 -19.66 13.62 -14.58
CA HIS A 306 -18.46 13.46 -13.75
C HIS A 306 -17.35 14.45 -14.12
N ALA A 307 -17.18 14.78 -15.41
CA ALA A 307 -16.25 15.81 -15.84
C ALA A 307 -16.66 17.20 -15.32
N ALA A 308 -17.95 17.54 -15.41
CA ALA A 308 -18.48 18.78 -14.86
C ALA A 308 -18.27 18.87 -13.34
N TRP A 309 -18.57 17.79 -12.62
CA TRP A 309 -18.35 17.70 -11.18
C TRP A 309 -16.86 17.87 -10.82
N ALA A 310 -15.96 17.15 -11.51
CA ALA A 310 -14.53 17.23 -11.25
C ALA A 310 -13.99 18.66 -11.44
N LEU A 311 -14.39 19.35 -12.50
CA LEU A 311 -14.01 20.75 -12.74
C LEU A 311 -14.53 21.70 -11.64
N GLY A 312 -15.75 21.47 -11.15
CA GLY A 312 -16.30 22.20 -10.01
C GLY A 312 -15.52 21.95 -8.72
N MET A 313 -15.06 20.71 -8.49
CA MET A 313 -14.26 20.35 -7.32
C MET A 313 -12.84 20.91 -7.35
N ILE A 314 -12.23 21.04 -8.54
CA ILE A 314 -10.92 21.67 -8.74
C ILE A 314 -11.00 23.21 -8.65
N SER A 315 -12.20 23.78 -8.79
CA SER A 315 -12.47 25.23 -8.82
C SER A 315 -11.79 25.96 -9.99
N VAL A 316 -11.89 25.43 -11.22
CA VAL A 316 -11.28 26.03 -12.42
C VAL A 316 -12.16 27.14 -13.02
N ALA A 317 -11.82 28.40 -12.74
CA ALA A 317 -12.58 29.58 -13.17
C ALA A 317 -12.85 29.64 -14.68
N GLU A 318 -11.88 29.25 -15.51
CA GLU A 318 -12.00 29.34 -16.97
C GLU A 318 -13.04 28.38 -17.56
N THR A 319 -13.54 27.42 -16.78
CA THR A 319 -14.49 26.40 -17.25
C THR A 319 -15.96 26.80 -17.11
N LYS A 320 -16.27 27.95 -16.49
CA LYS A 320 -17.66 28.38 -16.25
C LYS A 320 -18.50 28.48 -17.52
N GLU A 321 -17.96 29.01 -18.60
CA GLU A 321 -18.71 29.14 -19.87
C GLU A 321 -19.01 27.78 -20.50
N GLU A 322 -18.09 26.83 -20.41
CA GLU A 322 -18.31 25.46 -20.88
C GLU A 322 -19.36 24.74 -20.01
N LEU A 323 -19.27 24.88 -18.67
CA LEU A 323 -20.27 24.32 -17.75
C LEU A 323 -21.67 24.90 -17.97
N LYS A 324 -21.79 26.19 -18.34
CA LYS A 324 -23.09 26.81 -18.64
C LYS A 324 -23.83 26.11 -19.79
N LYS A 325 -23.10 25.56 -20.77
CA LYS A 325 -23.69 24.84 -21.92
C LYS A 325 -24.44 23.59 -21.49
N LEU A 326 -24.04 22.98 -20.36
CA LEU A 326 -24.68 21.79 -19.81
C LEU A 326 -25.94 22.07 -18.97
N ARG A 327 -26.29 23.33 -18.68
CA ARG A 327 -27.40 23.66 -17.75
C ARG A 327 -28.76 23.09 -18.14
N ASN A 328 -28.97 22.78 -19.41
CA ASN A 328 -30.20 22.20 -19.95
C ASN A 328 -30.06 20.71 -20.28
N ASP A 329 -28.95 20.08 -19.87
CA ASP A 329 -28.79 18.63 -19.97
C ASP A 329 -29.63 17.95 -18.87
N HIS A 330 -30.72 17.31 -19.29
CA HIS A 330 -31.68 16.66 -18.41
C HIS A 330 -31.39 15.18 -18.15
N HIS A 331 -30.31 14.62 -18.73
CA HIS A 331 -29.95 13.23 -18.48
C HIS A 331 -29.58 13.03 -17.01
N ALA A 332 -30.19 12.02 -16.39
CA ALA A 332 -29.95 11.67 -15.00
C ALA A 332 -28.79 10.69 -14.88
N ILE A 333 -27.88 10.97 -13.96
CA ILE A 333 -26.74 10.13 -13.63
C ILE A 333 -26.70 9.86 -12.13
N THR A 334 -26.04 8.77 -11.75
CA THR A 334 -25.70 8.50 -10.36
C THR A 334 -24.31 9.07 -10.07
N ILE A 335 -24.19 9.82 -8.99
CA ILE A 335 -22.92 10.36 -8.50
C ILE A 335 -22.80 10.11 -7.00
N TYR A 336 -21.61 9.73 -6.55
CA TYR A 336 -21.32 9.60 -5.13
C TYR A 336 -20.77 10.90 -4.58
N GLU A 337 -21.54 11.55 -3.71
CA GLU A 337 -21.18 12.81 -3.07
C GLU A 337 -21.81 12.91 -1.68
N ASN A 338 -21.09 13.50 -0.73
CA ASN A 338 -21.55 13.64 0.66
C ASN A 338 -21.96 12.29 1.29
N GLU A 339 -21.08 11.30 1.14
CA GLU A 339 -21.20 9.94 1.69
C GLU A 339 -22.39 9.10 1.14
N LYS A 340 -23.06 9.57 0.07
CA LYS A 340 -24.26 8.91 -0.48
C LYS A 340 -24.28 8.92 -2.01
N LEU A 341 -24.86 7.86 -2.59
CA LEU A 341 -25.25 7.87 -3.99
C LEU A 341 -26.46 8.78 -4.19
N GLN A 342 -26.34 9.70 -5.13
CA GLN A 342 -27.37 10.65 -5.47
C GLN A 342 -27.67 10.58 -6.97
N LYS A 343 -28.95 10.59 -7.31
CA LYS A 343 -29.39 10.72 -8.69
C LYS A 343 -29.57 12.20 -9.01
N LYS A 344 -28.71 12.75 -9.86
CA LYS A 344 -28.72 14.16 -10.27
C LYS A 344 -28.75 14.26 -11.79
N THR A 345 -29.27 15.36 -12.34
CA THR A 345 -29.11 15.61 -13.78
C THR A 345 -27.76 16.25 -14.06
N VAL A 346 -27.20 16.03 -15.26
CA VAL A 346 -25.95 16.68 -15.68
C VAL A 346 -26.06 18.21 -15.56
N GLY A 347 -27.19 18.80 -15.95
CA GLY A 347 -27.42 20.23 -15.83
C GLY A 347 -27.56 20.73 -14.39
N PHE A 348 -27.97 19.89 -13.44
CA PHE A 348 -27.95 20.23 -12.01
C PHE A 348 -26.52 20.23 -11.48
N ILE A 349 -25.73 19.19 -11.80
CA ILE A 349 -24.31 19.08 -11.43
C ILE A 349 -23.51 20.27 -11.99
N ALA A 350 -23.78 20.68 -13.23
CA ALA A 350 -23.13 21.83 -13.84
C ALA A 350 -23.42 23.14 -13.08
N ARG A 351 -24.65 23.34 -12.58
CA ARG A 351 -25.00 24.52 -11.78
C ARG A 351 -24.27 24.52 -10.43
N GLU A 352 -24.29 23.40 -9.71
CA GLU A 352 -23.55 23.25 -8.46
C GLU A 352 -22.04 23.46 -8.66
N SER A 353 -21.50 22.99 -9.79
CA SER A 353 -20.09 23.14 -10.14
C SER A 353 -19.72 24.60 -10.41
N ILE A 354 -20.59 25.35 -11.11
CA ILE A 354 -20.41 26.80 -11.31
C ILE A 354 -20.44 27.54 -9.97
N GLU A 355 -21.38 27.20 -9.08
CA GLU A 355 -21.49 27.80 -7.74
C GLU A 355 -20.24 27.54 -6.89
N LYS A 356 -19.66 26.33 -6.95
CA LYS A 356 -18.40 25.98 -6.26
C LYS A 356 -17.18 26.75 -6.77
N ILE A 357 -17.16 27.14 -8.05
CA ILE A 357 -16.07 27.90 -8.65
C ILE A 357 -16.12 29.38 -8.20
N GLY A 358 -17.29 29.89 -7.79
CA GLY A 358 -17.50 31.27 -7.31
C GLY A 358 -17.68 32.24 -8.45
#